data_AF-A0A2V7XMU1-F1
#
_entry.id   AF-A0A2V7XMU1-F1
#
_cell.length_a   1.000
_cell.length_b   1.000
_cell.length_c   1.000
_cell.angle_alpha   90.00
_cell.angle_beta   90.00
_cell.angle_gamma   90.00
#
_symmetry.space_group_name_H-M   'P 1'
#
loop_
_entity.id
_entity.type
_entity.pdbx_description
1 polymer ?
#
loop_
_entity_poly.entity_id
_entity_poly.type
_entity_poly.pdbx_seq_one_letter_code
_entity_poly.pdbx_strand_id
1 'polypeptide(L)'
;ELQKVIARERIATILFQLAILAAIAFIGGPWIAFKLYVVPVFFVFPIAFALNRLGQHYDINPDDPAQWATLVKGSWFWDPVFLFSNYHLEHHYFPGVPFYNLPRLQKLLIPFYEKRGMRMHGYGALVWNWLILNRTPHSRWEDHTRPLRTNSATSSV
;
A
#
# COMPACT_ATOMS: atom_id res chain seq x y z
N GLU A 1 12.50 -30.50 0.81
CA GLU A 1 11.16 -30.61 0.19
C GLU A 1 10.49 -29.25 -0.08
N LEU A 2 10.15 -28.42 0.91
CA LEU A 2 9.46 -27.13 0.69
C LEU A 2 10.16 -26.20 -0.31
N GLN A 3 11.47 -25.99 -0.19
CA GLN A 3 12.22 -25.15 -1.13
C GLN A 3 12.16 -25.63 -2.58
N LYS A 4 12.12 -26.96 -2.79
CA LYS A 4 12.00 -27.54 -4.13
C LYS A 4 10.60 -27.31 -4.71
N VAL A 5 9.56 -27.40 -3.87
CA VAL A 5 8.18 -27.07 -4.27
C VAL A 5 8.08 -25.61 -4.68
N ILE A 6 8.57 -24.68 -3.84
CA ILE A 6 8.59 -23.24 -4.15
C ILE A 6 9.34 -22.96 -5.45
N ALA A 7 10.49 -23.60 -5.68
CA ALA A 7 11.25 -23.43 -6.91
C ALA A 7 10.47 -23.92 -8.13
N ARG A 8 9.79 -25.08 -8.03
CA ARG A 8 8.97 -25.64 -9.11
C ARG A 8 7.76 -24.75 -9.43
N GLU A 9 7.04 -24.29 -8.42
CA GLU A 9 5.90 -23.39 -8.58
C GLU A 9 6.30 -22.05 -9.20
N ARG A 10 7.45 -21.50 -8.76
CA ARG A 10 8.03 -20.28 -9.35
C ARG A 10 8.36 -20.49 -10.83
N ILE A 11 9.06 -21.56 -11.17
CA ILE A 11 9.42 -21.88 -12.56
C ILE A 11 8.15 -22.07 -13.39
N ALA A 12 7.17 -22.82 -12.90
CA ALA A 12 5.89 -23.03 -13.59
C ALA A 12 5.16 -21.71 -13.85
N THR A 13 5.12 -20.81 -12.85
CA THR A 13 4.53 -19.48 -12.98
C THR A 13 5.26 -18.64 -14.01
N ILE A 14 6.59 -18.61 -13.99
CA ILE A 14 7.41 -17.88 -14.98
C ILE A 14 7.13 -18.40 -16.39
N LEU A 15 7.16 -19.72 -16.58
CA LEU A 15 6.91 -20.34 -17.89
C LEU A 15 5.50 -20.03 -18.40
N PHE A 16 4.50 -20.07 -17.53
CA PHE A 16 3.12 -19.72 -17.87
C PHE A 16 3.00 -18.26 -18.32
N GLN A 17 3.61 -17.33 -17.57
CA GLN A 17 3.63 -15.90 -17.90
C GLN A 17 4.36 -15.63 -19.24
N LEU A 18 5.49 -16.29 -19.48
CA LEU A 18 6.20 -16.21 -20.75
C LEU A 18 5.40 -16.81 -21.92
N ALA A 19 4.66 -17.90 -21.69
CA ALA A 19 3.79 -18.50 -22.69
C ALA A 19 2.62 -17.58 -23.07
N ILE A 20 2.02 -16.88 -22.09
CA ILE A 20 1.00 -15.85 -22.36
C ILE A 20 1.60 -14.72 -23.21
N LEU A 21 2.76 -14.19 -22.81
CA LEU A 21 3.44 -13.14 -23.57
C LEU A 21 3.73 -13.59 -25.02
N ALA A 22 4.24 -14.81 -25.19
CA ALA A 22 4.51 -15.39 -26.49
C ALA A 22 3.23 -15.56 -27.33
N ALA A 23 2.13 -16.00 -26.72
CA ALA A 23 0.83 -16.14 -27.39
C ALA A 23 0.29 -14.77 -27.86
N ILE A 24 0.36 -13.74 -27.02
CA ILE A 24 -0.04 -12.37 -27.39
C ILE A 24 0.85 -11.86 -28.53
N ALA A 25 2.17 -12.08 -28.46
CA ALA A 25 3.10 -11.66 -29.49
C ALA A 25 2.88 -12.41 -30.81
N PHE A 26 2.54 -13.69 -30.75
CA PHE A 26 2.28 -14.51 -31.94
C PHE A 26 0.97 -14.10 -32.64
N ILE A 27 -0.10 -13.86 -31.87
CA ILE A 27 -1.43 -13.53 -32.42
C ILE A 27 -1.51 -12.06 -32.84
N GLY A 28 -1.03 -11.15 -31.99
CA GLY A 28 -1.18 -9.70 -32.16
C GLY A 28 0.09 -8.97 -32.59
N GLY A 29 1.22 -9.66 -32.69
CA GLY A 29 2.51 -9.05 -32.98
C GLY A 29 3.21 -8.46 -31.75
N PRO A 30 4.53 -8.18 -31.87
CA PRO A 30 5.36 -7.74 -30.74
C PRO A 30 4.94 -6.39 -30.17
N TRP A 31 4.38 -5.49 -30.98
CA TRP A 31 3.94 -4.18 -30.50
C TRP A 31 2.70 -4.25 -29.60
N ILE A 32 1.76 -5.14 -29.92
CA ILE A 32 0.59 -5.39 -29.06
C ILE A 32 1.04 -6.06 -27.77
N ALA A 33 1.94 -7.04 -27.84
CA ALA A 33 2.53 -7.68 -26.66
C ALA A 33 3.25 -6.68 -25.74
N PHE A 34 4.01 -5.74 -26.31
CA PHE A 34 4.64 -4.67 -25.55
C PHE A 34 3.61 -3.83 -24.79
N LYS A 35 2.53 -3.40 -25.44
CA LYS A 35 1.47 -2.57 -24.83
C LYS A 35 0.62 -3.30 -23.79
N LEU A 36 0.24 -4.55 -24.06
CA LEU A 36 -0.70 -5.29 -23.21
C LEU A 36 -0.02 -6.02 -22.06
N TYR A 37 1.27 -6.26 -22.16
CA TYR A 37 2.00 -7.06 -21.17
C TYR A 37 3.18 -6.30 -20.56
N VAL A 38 4.14 -5.86 -21.39
CA VAL A 38 5.38 -5.25 -20.90
C VAL A 38 5.08 -3.92 -20.19
N VAL A 39 4.30 -3.03 -20.82
CA VAL A 39 3.95 -1.73 -20.24
C VAL A 39 3.22 -1.88 -18.89
N PRO A 40 2.12 -2.66 -18.78
CA PRO A 40 1.43 -2.85 -17.51
C PRO A 40 2.31 -3.47 -16.43
N VAL A 41 3.06 -4.54 -16.74
CA VAL A 41 3.83 -5.28 -15.74
C VAL A 41 5.02 -4.50 -15.20
N PHE A 42 5.74 -3.77 -16.07
CA PHE A 42 7.00 -3.12 -15.67
C PHE A 42 6.87 -1.63 -15.38
N PHE A 43 5.87 -0.94 -15.95
CA PHE A 43 5.76 0.52 -15.84
C PHE A 43 4.52 0.99 -15.08
N VAL A 44 3.42 0.24 -15.14
CA VAL A 44 2.17 0.62 -14.43
C VAL A 44 2.09 -0.07 -13.08
N PHE A 45 2.23 -1.40 -13.05
CA PHE A 45 2.02 -2.21 -11.85
C PHE A 45 2.94 -1.81 -10.69
N PRO A 46 4.26 -1.62 -10.86
CA PRO A 46 5.12 -1.29 -9.72
C PRO A 46 4.74 0.04 -9.06
N ILE A 47 4.35 1.03 -9.87
CA ILE A 47 3.94 2.35 -9.38
C ILE A 47 2.58 2.24 -8.66
N ALA A 48 1.59 1.62 -9.31
CA ALA A 48 0.27 1.43 -8.72
C ALA A 48 0.33 0.58 -7.44
N PHE A 49 1.14 -0.48 -7.43
CA PHE A 49 1.36 -1.33 -6.27
C PHE A 49 2.04 -0.58 -5.13
N ALA A 50 3.08 0.20 -5.41
CA ALA A 50 3.76 1.00 -4.38
C ALA A 50 2.82 2.03 -3.75
N LEU A 51 2.04 2.74 -4.57
CA LEU A 51 1.02 3.68 -4.08
C LEU A 51 -0.04 2.95 -3.27
N ASN A 52 -0.57 1.82 -3.75
CA ASN A 52 -1.55 1.05 -3.00
C ASN A 52 -1.00 0.61 -1.65
N ARG A 53 0.21 0.05 -1.62
CA ARG A 53 0.90 -0.40 -0.39
C ARG A 53 1.15 0.74 0.60
N LEU A 54 1.48 1.93 0.09
CA LEU A 54 1.61 3.16 0.88
C LEU A 54 0.31 3.48 1.62
N GLY A 55 -0.83 3.36 0.95
CA GLY A 55 -2.16 3.49 1.56
C GLY A 55 -2.57 2.32 2.46
N GLN A 56 -1.76 1.28 2.60
CA GLN A 56 -2.10 0.09 3.37
C GLN A 56 -1.24 -0.09 4.62
N HIS A 57 0.07 0.16 4.57
CA HIS A 57 0.98 -0.27 5.65
C HIS A 57 2.15 0.66 5.97
N TYR A 58 2.17 1.87 5.43
CA TYR A 58 3.35 2.73 5.59
C TYR A 58 3.30 3.55 6.86
N ASP A 59 2.16 4.18 7.15
CA ASP A 59 1.94 4.91 8.39
C ASP A 59 1.10 4.02 9.31
N ILE A 60 1.79 3.31 10.21
CA ILE A 60 1.19 2.33 11.12
C ILE A 60 1.72 2.58 12.52
N ASN A 61 1.03 2.07 13.52
CA ASN A 61 1.57 1.96 14.86
C ASN A 61 1.83 0.48 15.17
N PRO A 62 3.10 0.02 15.17
CA PRO A 62 3.43 -1.38 15.45
C PRO A 62 2.96 -1.86 16.83
N ASP A 63 2.83 -0.94 17.79
CA ASP A 63 2.45 -1.24 19.17
C ASP A 63 0.93 -1.31 19.40
N ASP A 64 0.11 -0.91 18.42
CA ASP A 64 -1.35 -0.99 18.50
C ASP A 64 -1.90 -1.81 17.33
N PRO A 65 -2.44 -3.02 17.58
CA PRO A 65 -3.04 -3.85 16.55
C PRO A 65 -4.15 -3.17 15.75
N ALA A 66 -4.84 -2.18 16.32
CA ALA A 66 -5.82 -1.41 15.58
C ALA A 66 -5.20 -0.39 14.61
N GLN A 67 -3.90 -0.34 14.49
CA GLN A 67 -3.19 0.60 13.66
C GLN A 67 -2.10 -0.09 12.85
N TRP A 68 -2.20 -1.40 12.64
CA TRP A 68 -1.31 -2.19 11.79
C TRP A 68 -1.55 -1.98 10.27
N ALA A 69 -2.45 -1.07 9.92
CA ALA A 69 -2.65 -0.59 8.56
C ALA A 69 -2.90 0.93 8.57
N THR A 70 -2.49 1.59 7.48
CA THR A 70 -2.68 3.03 7.27
C THR A 70 -4.17 3.35 7.23
N LEU A 71 -4.64 4.30 8.04
CA LEU A 71 -6.01 4.82 7.96
C LEU A 71 -6.10 5.85 6.81
N VAL A 72 -6.71 5.46 5.69
CA VAL A 72 -6.87 6.32 4.51
C VAL A 72 -8.27 6.94 4.45
N LYS A 73 -8.34 8.24 4.20
CA LYS A 73 -9.61 8.94 3.95
C LYS A 73 -10.21 8.49 2.61
N GLY A 74 -11.50 8.18 2.60
CA GLY A 74 -12.25 7.92 1.37
C GLY A 74 -12.10 9.01 0.30
N SER A 75 -12.08 8.59 -0.97
CA SER A 75 -11.80 9.45 -2.11
C SER A 75 -12.53 8.99 -3.37
N TRP A 76 -13.24 9.91 -4.01
CA TRP A 76 -13.92 9.65 -5.29
C TRP A 76 -12.99 9.10 -6.40
N PHE A 77 -11.70 9.43 -6.35
CA PHE A 77 -10.72 8.97 -7.32
C PHE A 77 -9.97 7.72 -6.85
N TRP A 78 -9.41 7.72 -5.64
CA TRP A 78 -8.58 6.60 -5.18
C TRP A 78 -9.37 5.35 -4.86
N ASP A 79 -10.61 5.48 -4.38
CA ASP A 79 -11.46 4.34 -4.06
C ASP A 79 -11.71 3.45 -5.29
N PRO A 80 -12.20 3.97 -6.45
CA PRO A 80 -12.37 3.13 -7.63
C PRO A 80 -11.04 2.69 -8.26
N VAL A 81 -10.00 3.54 -8.28
CA VAL A 81 -8.69 3.19 -8.86
C VAL A 81 -8.08 1.98 -8.17
N PHE A 82 -8.26 1.85 -6.86
CA PHE A 82 -7.75 0.74 -6.07
C PHE A 82 -8.82 -0.29 -5.69
N LEU A 83 -9.98 -0.29 -6.33
CA LEU A 83 -11.09 -1.20 -6.02
C LEU A 83 -11.38 -1.28 -4.51
N PHE A 84 -11.39 -0.12 -3.85
CA PHE A 84 -11.63 0.06 -2.42
C PHE A 84 -10.60 -0.63 -1.49
N SER A 85 -9.47 -1.10 -2.02
CA SER A 85 -8.41 -1.72 -1.22
C SER A 85 -7.61 -0.72 -0.36
N ASN A 86 -7.85 0.59 -0.53
CA ASN A 86 -7.34 1.64 0.36
C ASN A 86 -8.04 1.65 1.73
N TYR A 87 -9.20 1.01 1.87
CA TYR A 87 -9.86 0.75 3.16
C TYR A 87 -9.29 -0.49 3.85
N HIS A 88 -7.97 -0.61 3.82
CA HIS A 88 -7.29 -1.83 4.23
C HIS A 88 -7.39 -2.07 5.73
N LEU A 89 -7.33 -1.00 6.50
CA LEU A 89 -7.52 -1.06 7.94
C LEU A 89 -8.92 -1.58 8.29
N GLU A 90 -9.96 -1.09 7.61
CA GLU A 90 -11.33 -1.57 7.77
C GLU A 90 -11.46 -3.06 7.40
N HIS A 91 -10.79 -3.48 6.33
CA HIS A 91 -10.73 -4.89 5.95
C HIS A 91 -10.07 -5.77 7.03
N HIS A 92 -9.00 -5.29 7.68
CA HIS A 92 -8.38 -6.02 8.80
C HIS A 92 -9.30 -6.16 10.00
N TYR A 93 -10.15 -5.16 10.29
CA TYR A 93 -11.14 -5.29 11.35
C TYR A 93 -12.27 -6.26 11.01
N PHE A 94 -12.76 -6.19 9.78
CA PHE A 94 -13.92 -6.97 9.34
C PHE A 94 -13.70 -7.58 7.95
N PRO A 95 -12.90 -8.66 7.84
CA PRO A 95 -12.54 -9.26 6.55
C PRO A 95 -13.75 -9.78 5.75
N GLY A 96 -14.86 -10.09 6.43
CA GLY A 96 -16.11 -10.53 5.82
C GLY A 96 -16.95 -9.40 5.19
N VAL A 97 -16.59 -8.14 5.38
CA VAL A 97 -17.29 -7.02 4.74
C VAL A 97 -16.79 -6.88 3.30
N PRO A 98 -17.68 -6.94 2.29
CA PRO A 98 -17.26 -6.83 0.90
C PRO A 98 -16.75 -5.43 0.61
N PHE A 99 -15.80 -5.31 -0.34
CA PHE A 99 -15.03 -4.09 -0.59
C PHE A 99 -15.92 -2.85 -0.84
N TYR A 100 -17.06 -3.01 -1.53
CA TYR A 100 -17.99 -1.93 -1.84
C TYR A 100 -18.75 -1.38 -0.61
N ASN A 101 -18.74 -2.11 0.52
CA ASN A 101 -19.31 -1.68 1.79
C ASN A 101 -18.27 -1.09 2.75
N LEU A 102 -16.97 -1.18 2.44
CA LEU A 102 -15.91 -0.63 3.30
C LEU A 102 -16.01 0.90 3.51
N PRO A 103 -16.42 1.72 2.52
CA PRO A 103 -16.67 3.15 2.76
C PRO A 103 -17.76 3.40 3.80
N ARG A 104 -18.81 2.56 3.82
CA ARG A 104 -19.89 2.65 4.80
C ARG A 104 -19.37 2.22 6.18
N LEU A 105 -18.58 1.15 6.24
CA LEU A 105 -17.95 0.69 7.47
C LEU A 105 -17.02 1.75 8.07
N GLN A 106 -16.17 2.39 7.27
CA GLN A 106 -15.29 3.48 7.74
C GLN A 106 -16.08 4.60 8.42
N LYS A 107 -17.22 5.00 7.85
CA LYS A 107 -18.10 6.03 8.44
C LYS A 107 -18.64 5.60 9.81
N LEU A 108 -19.00 4.33 9.97
CA LEU A 108 -19.47 3.78 11.24
C LEU A 108 -18.35 3.69 12.29
N LEU A 109 -17.09 3.60 11.85
CA LEU A 109 -15.92 3.51 12.72
C LEU A 109 -15.31 4.87 13.10
N ILE A 110 -15.84 6.00 12.58
CA ILE A 110 -15.35 7.35 12.93
C ILE A 110 -15.25 7.56 14.47
N PRO A 111 -16.28 7.24 15.29
CA PRO A 111 -16.17 7.41 16.74
C PRO A 111 -15.06 6.57 17.38
N PHE A 112 -14.77 5.40 16.82
CA PHE A 112 -13.68 4.55 17.28
C PHE A 112 -12.32 5.17 16.96
N TYR A 113 -12.15 5.72 15.75
CA TYR A 113 -10.93 6.44 15.36
C TYR A 113 -10.68 7.67 16.23
N GLU A 114 -11.72 8.47 16.46
CA GLU A 114 -11.65 9.67 17.30
C GLU A 114 -11.27 9.32 18.74
N LYS A 115 -11.89 8.29 19.33
CA LYS A 115 -11.56 7.81 20.69
C LYS A 115 -10.11 7.38 20.82
N ARG A 116 -9.49 6.88 19.74
CA ARG A 116 -8.09 6.45 19.72
C ARG A 116 -7.11 7.51 19.23
N GLY A 117 -7.60 8.70 18.88
CA GLY A 117 -6.77 9.77 18.33
C GLY A 117 -6.15 9.42 16.96
N MET A 118 -6.77 8.51 16.21
CA MET A 118 -6.25 8.04 14.92
C MET A 118 -6.48 9.08 13.83
N ARG A 119 -5.44 9.36 13.05
CA ARG A 119 -5.52 10.32 11.94
C ARG A 119 -5.81 9.64 10.61
N MET A 120 -6.73 10.22 9.84
CA MET A 120 -6.94 9.83 8.45
C MET A 120 -5.96 10.55 7.52
N HIS A 121 -5.39 9.82 6.57
CA HIS A 121 -4.46 10.34 5.58
C HIS A 121 -5.07 10.36 4.17
N GLY A 122 -4.72 11.39 3.40
CA GLY A 122 -4.92 11.38 1.95
C GLY A 122 -3.64 10.93 1.24
N TYR A 123 -3.77 10.34 0.06
CA TYR A 123 -2.62 9.85 -0.73
C TYR A 123 -1.55 10.92 -0.98
N GLY A 124 -1.92 12.17 -1.23
CA GLY A 124 -0.95 13.25 -1.40
C GLY A 124 -0.07 13.48 -0.16
N ALA A 125 -0.67 13.42 1.03
CA ALA A 125 0.06 13.52 2.29
C ALA A 125 0.97 12.30 2.51
N LEU A 126 0.49 11.10 2.18
CA LEU A 126 1.30 9.88 2.30
C LEU A 126 2.51 9.92 1.36
N VAL A 127 2.31 10.31 0.11
CA VAL A 127 3.39 10.43 -0.89
C VAL A 127 4.40 11.47 -0.46
N TRP A 128 3.96 12.62 0.05
CA TRP A 128 4.87 13.65 0.56
C TRP A 128 5.71 13.16 1.75
N ASN A 129 5.09 12.49 2.72
CA ASN A 129 5.79 11.95 3.88
C ASN A 129 6.81 10.88 3.48
N TRP A 130 6.44 9.96 2.60
CA TRP A 130 7.33 8.90 2.15
C TRP A 130 8.45 9.42 1.24
N LEU A 131 8.11 10.12 0.17
CA LEU A 131 9.04 10.43 -0.91
C LEU A 131 9.89 11.67 -0.61
N ILE A 132 9.29 12.70 0.02
CA ILE A 132 9.97 13.98 0.24
C ILE A 132 10.54 14.08 1.65
N LEU A 133 9.76 13.70 2.66
CA LEU A 133 10.23 13.74 4.05
C LEU A 133 10.99 12.46 4.47
N ASN A 134 11.10 11.48 3.57
CA ASN A 134 11.81 10.22 3.77
C ASN A 134 11.39 9.50 5.07
N ARG A 135 10.09 9.51 5.38
CA ARG A 135 9.54 8.78 6.52
C ARG A 135 9.71 7.29 6.30
N THR A 136 10.14 6.58 7.34
CA THR A 136 10.41 5.14 7.29
C THR A 136 9.11 4.38 7.08
N PRO A 137 9.00 3.48 6.07
CA PRO A 137 7.82 2.65 5.92
C PRO A 137 7.59 1.75 7.14
N HIS A 138 6.34 1.38 7.41
CA HIS A 138 5.94 0.52 8.52
C HIS A 138 6.28 1.09 9.91
N SER A 139 6.24 2.42 10.04
CA SER A 139 6.46 3.11 11.30
C SER A 139 5.38 4.15 11.55
N ARG A 140 5.30 4.62 12.79
CA ARG A 140 4.39 5.71 13.14
C ARG A 140 4.95 7.00 12.56
N TRP A 141 4.19 7.71 11.72
CA TRP A 141 4.63 9.00 11.16
C TRP A 141 4.13 10.20 11.97
N GLU A 142 3.31 9.93 12.98
CA GLU A 142 2.98 10.87 14.04
C GLU A 142 4.17 11.08 14.97
N ASP A 143 5.00 12.07 14.65
CA ASP A 143 5.75 12.80 15.67
C ASP A 143 4.91 14.00 16.09
N HIS A 144 4.47 14.02 17.34
CA HIS A 144 4.05 15.25 18.01
C HIS A 144 5.13 16.30 17.74
N THR A 145 4.79 17.38 17.03
CA THR A 145 5.54 18.65 17.01
C THR A 145 7.06 18.49 17.18
N ARG A 146 7.88 18.49 16.11
CA ARG A 146 9.32 18.72 16.30
C ARG A 146 9.51 19.95 17.21
N PRO A 147 10.12 19.87 18.42
CA PRO A 147 11.11 20.87 18.72
C PRO A 147 12.32 20.51 17.85
N LEU A 148 12.91 21.51 17.22
CA LEU A 148 14.22 21.39 16.59
C LEU A 148 15.16 20.64 17.54
N ARG A 149 15.97 19.72 17.01
CA ARG A 149 17.08 19.13 17.76
C ARG A 149 17.87 20.28 18.38
N THR A 150 17.72 20.48 19.69
CA THR A 150 18.71 21.25 20.43
C THR A 150 19.90 20.31 20.52
N ASN A 151 20.97 20.67 19.80
CA ASN A 151 22.28 20.14 20.10
C ASN A 151 22.60 20.56 21.54
N SER A 152 22.35 19.68 22.50
CA SER A 152 23.00 19.79 23.80
C SER A 152 24.47 19.45 23.58
N ALA A 153 25.24 20.49 23.29
CA ALA A 153 26.65 20.53 23.62
C ALA A 153 26.78 20.13 25.09
N THR A 154 27.29 18.93 25.33
CA THR A 154 27.84 18.56 26.64
C THR A 154 29.33 18.77 26.53
N SER A 155 29.73 19.98 26.91
CA SER A 155 31.05 20.25 27.45
C SER A 155 31.18 19.51 28.79
N SER A 156 32.25 18.74 28.92
CA SER A 156 33.06 18.49 30.14
C SER A 156 32.35 18.16 31.47
N VAL A 157 32.63 16.95 31.99
CA VAL A 157 33.58 16.75 33.13
C VAL A 157 34.43 15.52 32.82
#